data_AF-A0A2M7QUZ3-F1
#
_entry.id   AF-A0A2M7QUZ3-F1
#
_cell.length_a   1.000
_cell.length_b   1.000
_cell.length_c   1.000
_cell.angle_alpha   90.00
_cell.angle_beta   90.00
_cell.angle_gamma   90.00
#
_symmetry.space_group_name_H-M   'P 1'
#
loop_
_entity.id
_entity.type
_entity.pdbx_description
1 polymer ?
#
loop_
_entity_poly.entity_id
_entity_poly.type
_entity_poly.pdbx_seq_one_letter_code
_entity_poly.pdbx_strand_id
1 'polypeptide(L)' 'EVFDLTVPTHQNFIANDIVIHNSIEQDADVVMFLYRKDDEIREAVNLRISKHRNGALGDVDLFFKGDRIKFYGMEKRQG' A
#
# COMPACT_ATOMS: atom_id res chain seq x y z
N GLU A 1 -19.70 16.35 36.77
CA GLU A 1 -19.71 15.60 35.49
C GLU A 1 -19.10 16.47 34.42
N VAL A 2 -18.05 15.98 33.78
CA VAL A 2 -17.39 16.64 32.64
C VAL A 2 -17.38 15.60 31.54
N PHE A 3 -18.06 15.90 30.43
CA PHE A 3 -18.04 15.07 29.24
C PHE A 3 -16.80 15.41 28.44
N ASP A 4 -15.72 14.67 28.68
CA ASP A 4 -14.58 14.65 27.76
C ASP A 4 -14.94 13.74 26.58
N LEU A 5 -15.22 14.34 25.43
CA LEU A 5 -15.28 13.62 24.16
C LEU A 5 -13.84 13.44 23.65
N THR A 6 -13.08 12.55 24.29
CA THR A 6 -11.73 12.19 23.82
C THR A 6 -11.87 11.19 22.67
N VAL A 7 -11.55 11.62 21.45
CA VAL A 7 -11.49 10.74 20.28
C VAL A 7 -10.35 9.74 20.51
N PRO A 8 -10.58 8.41 20.52
CA PRO A 8 -9.51 7.46 20.81
C PRO A 8 -8.44 7.50 19.70
N THR A 9 -7.19 7.59 20.13
CA THR A 9 -5.95 7.94 19.41
C THR A 9 -5.49 6.97 18.30
N HIS A 10 -6.38 6.12 17.76
CA HIS A 10 -5.97 4.95 16.97
C HIS A 10 -6.84 4.77 15.72
N GLN A 11 -6.53 5.49 14.65
CA GLN A 11 -6.95 5.06 13.32
C GLN A 11 -6.04 3.90 12.90
N ASN A 12 -6.60 2.70 12.74
CA ASN A 12 -5.87 1.56 12.19
C ASN A 12 -5.81 1.68 10.67
N PHE A 13 -4.65 1.43 10.07
CA PHE A 13 -4.61 1.16 8.63
C PHE A 13 -5.24 -0.20 8.33
N ILE A 14 -6.32 -0.18 7.56
CA ILE A 14 -7.06 -1.37 7.15
C ILE A 14 -6.67 -1.67 5.69
N ALA A 15 -5.91 -2.73 5.49
CA ALA A 15 -5.60 -3.28 4.17
C ALA A 15 -6.37 -4.57 3.98
N ASN A 16 -7.46 -4.55 3.20
CA ASN A 16 -8.24 -5.76 2.87
C ASN A 16 -8.63 -6.58 4.13
N ASP A 17 -9.22 -5.90 5.12
CA ASP A 17 -9.61 -6.45 6.43
C ASP A 17 -8.45 -6.98 7.31
N ILE A 18 -7.19 -6.76 6.92
CA ILE A 18 -6.04 -7.02 7.78
C ILE A 18 -5.75 -5.76 8.59
N VAL A 19 -5.89 -5.87 9.91
CA VAL A 19 -5.46 -4.85 10.85
C VAL A 19 -3.94 -4.91 10.97
N ILE A 20 -3.27 -3.92 10.40
CA ILE A 20 -1.82 -3.77 10.59
C ILE A 20 -1.61 -3.18 11.98
N HIS A 21 -0.80 -3.85 12.79
CA HIS A 21 -0.61 -3.51 14.20
C HIS A 21 -0.12 -2.05 14.33
N ASN A 22 -0.82 -1.25 15.15
CA ASN A 22 -0.63 0.21 15.29
C ASN A 22 0.83 0.67 15.50
N SER A 23 1.69 -0.21 16.04
CA SER A 23 3.08 0.11 16.34
C SER A 23 4.00 0.13 15.11
N ILE A 24 3.80 -0.76 14.13
CA ILE A 24 4.74 -0.88 13.00
C ILE A 24 4.42 0.11 11.89
N GLU A 25 3.14 0.39 11.69
CA GLU A 25 2.70 1.37 10.70
C GLU A 25 3.16 2.77 11.09
N GLN A 26 2.98 3.16 12.35
CA GLN A 26 3.33 4.49 12.83
C GLN A 26 4.83 4.75 12.72
N ASP A 27 5.67 3.75 12.99
CA ASP A 27 7.13 3.84 12.92
C ASP A 27 7.68 3.82 11.48
N ALA A 28 6.98 3.14 10.54
CA ALA A 28 7.43 3.03 9.17
C ALA A 28 7.53 4.39 8.44
N ASP A 29 8.62 4.61 7.70
CA ASP A 29 8.76 5.76 6.81
C ASP A 29 7.97 5.60 5.51
N VAL A 30 7.86 4.36 5.03
CA VAL A 30 7.13 3.99 3.80
C VAL A 30 6.34 2.70 4.04
N VAL A 31 5.07 2.68 3.64
CA VAL A 31 4.22 1.49 3.66
C VAL A 31 3.69 1.25 2.25
N MET A 32 3.95 0.06 1.71
CA MET A 32 3.55 -0.31 0.35
C MET A 32 2.75 -1.61 0.32
N PHE A 33 1.78 -1.68 -0.59
CA PHE A 33 0.98 -2.87 -0.86
C PHE A 33 1.23 -3.37 -2.27
N LEU A 34 1.46 -4.68 -2.38
CA LEU A 34 1.44 -5.38 -3.66
C LEU A 34 0.10 -6.08 -3.79
N TYR A 35 -0.60 -5.83 -4.90
CA TYR A 35 -1.86 -6.47 -5.20
C TYR A 35 -2.03 -6.64 -6.70
N ARG A 36 -2.88 -7.58 -7.11
CA ARG A 36 -3.31 -7.73 -8.50
C ARG A 36 -4.72 -7.13 -8.62
N LYS A 37 -4.96 -6.36 -9.68
CA LYS A 37 -6.30 -5.85 -10.00
C LYS A 37 -7.19 -6.92 -10.62
N ASP A 38 -6.55 -7.83 -11.34
CA ASP A 38 -7.16 -9.00 -11.96
C ASP A 38 -6.31 -10.22 -11.59
N ASP A 39 -6.87 -11.17 -10.85
CA ASP A 39 -6.16 -12.36 -10.39
C ASP A 39 -5.88 -13.35 -11.52
N GLU A 40 -6.56 -13.24 -12.66
CA GLU A 40 -6.29 -14.06 -13.85
C GLU A 40 -4.99 -13.62 -14.55
N ILE A 41 -4.63 -12.33 -14.45
CA ILE A 41 -3.43 -11.75 -15.06
C ILE A 41 -2.31 -11.68 -14.01
N ARG A 42 -1.66 -12.83 -13.76
CA ARG A 42 -0.64 -12.98 -12.71
C ARG A 42 0.57 -12.07 -12.86
N GLU A 43 0.91 -11.71 -14.08
CA GLU A 43 2.04 -10.85 -14.40
C GLU A 43 1.73 -9.38 -14.16
N ALA A 44 0.46 -8.96 -14.12
CA ALA A 44 0.09 -7.56 -13.90
C ALA A 44 -0.09 -7.29 -12.40
N VAL A 45 0.87 -6.57 -11.80
CA VAL A 45 0.89 -6.28 -10.36
C VAL A 45 0.89 -4.77 -10.15
N ASN A 46 0.15 -4.28 -9.16
CA ASN A 46 0.22 -2.90 -8.70
C ASN A 46 0.98 -2.81 -7.38
N LEU A 47 1.86 -1.81 -7.27
CA LEU A 47 2.49 -1.38 -6.03
C LEU A 47 1.86 -0.06 -5.60
N ARG A 48 1.14 -0.05 -4.49
CA ARG A 48 0.56 1.17 -3.90
C ARG A 48 1.41 1.66 -2.74
N ILE A 49 1.91 2.87 -2.85
CA ILE A 49 2.55 3.61 -1.76
C ILE A 49 1.44 4.27 -0.95
N SER A 50 1.15 3.70 0.22
CA SER A 50 0.08 4.13 1.12
C SER A 50 0.54 5.09 2.21
N LYS A 51 1.82 5.01 2.59
CA LYS A 51 2.51 5.94 3.48
C LYS A 51 3.87 6.27 2.89
N HIS A 52 4.25 7.54 2.90
CA HIS A 52 5.59 8.01 2.59
C HIS A 52 5.84 9.32 3.35
N ARG A 53 6.69 9.32 4.39
CA ARG A 53 6.94 10.52 5.22
C ARG A 53 7.59 11.69 4.46
N ASN A 54 8.41 11.36 3.46
CA ASN A 54 9.27 12.31 2.74
C ASN A 54 8.92 12.44 1.25
N GLY A 55 7.76 11.96 0.79
CA GLY A 55 7.45 11.89 -0.63
C GLY A 55 5.98 11.64 -0.92
N ALA A 56 5.65 11.60 -2.22
CA ALA A 56 4.29 11.43 -2.69
C ALA A 56 3.78 10.00 -2.49
N LEU A 57 2.47 9.89 -2.26
CA LEU A 57 1.73 8.64 -2.38
C LEU A 57 1.42 8.36 -3.87
N GLY A 58 1.12 7.11 -4.20
CA GLY A 58 0.73 6.76 -5.56
C GLY A 58 0.71 5.27 -5.84
N ASP A 59 0.29 4.93 -7.05
CA ASP A 59 0.25 3.57 -7.58
C ASP A 59 1.26 3.45 -8.74
N VAL A 60 2.04 2.38 -8.71
CA VAL A 60 3.01 2.02 -9.75
C VAL A 60 2.58 0.70 -10.37
N ASP A 61 2.41 0.70 -11.69
CA ASP A 61 2.12 -0.51 -12.45
C ASP A 61 3.43 -1.29 -12.70
N LEU A 62 3.42 -2.56 -12.32
CA LEU A 62 4.54 -3.47 -12.40
C LEU A 62 4.17 -4.71 -13.23
N PHE A 63 5.15 -5.20 -13.98
CA PHE A 63 5.11 -6.49 -14.64
C PHE A 63 5.95 -7.50 -13.86
N PHE A 64 5.33 -8.53 -13.30
CA PHE A 64 5.99 -9.61 -12.58
C PHE A 64 6.36 -10.75 -13.52
N LYS A 65 7.66 -11.07 -13.57
CA LYS A 65 8.20 -12.19 -14.33
C LYS A 65 8.58 -13.33 -13.38
N GLY A 66 7.68 -14.32 -13.28
CA GLY A 66 7.77 -15.39 -12.28
C GLY A 66 8.98 -16.32 -12.43
N ASP A 67 9.43 -16.58 -13.66
CA ASP A 67 10.62 -17.40 -13.96
C ASP A 67 11.92 -16.84 -13.35
N ARG A 68 11.97 -15.52 -13.14
CA ARG A 68 13.13 -14.80 -12.61
C ARG A 68 12.89 -14.22 -11.23
N ILE A 69 11.66 -14.29 -10.72
CA ILE A 69 11.21 -13.62 -9.48
C ILE A 69 11.60 -12.14 -9.52
N LYS A 70 11.24 -11.44 -10.61
CA LYS A 70 11.59 -10.03 -10.85
C LYS A 70 10.40 -9.20 -11.27
N PHE A 71 10.37 -7.96 -10.80
CA PHE A 71 9.41 -6.94 -11.24
C PHE A 71 10.07 -5.96 -12.21
N TYR A 72 9.31 -5.53 -13.20
CA TYR A 72 9.71 -4.53 -14.18
C TYR A 72 8.68 -3.40 -14.16
N GLY A 73 9.12 -2.15 -14.30
CA GLY A 73 8.20 -1.03 -14.43
C GLY A 73 7.41 -1.12 -15.74
N MET A 74 6.11 -0.89 -15.69
CA MET A 74 5.30 -0.73 -16.90
C MET A 74 5.29 0.76 -17.26
N GLU A 75 5.90 1.12 -18.39
CA GLU A 75 5.75 2.48 -18.91
C GLU A 75 4.28 2.74 -19.24
N LYS A 76 3.64 3.66 -18.51
CA LYS A 76 2.38 4.22 -18.97
C LYS A 76 2.69 5.03 -20.22
N ARG A 77 2.28 4.53 -21.39
CA ARG A 77 2.09 5.39 -22.56
C ARG A 77 1.08 6.46 -22.14
N GLN A 78 1.58 7.65 -21.80
CA GLN A 78 0.74 8.84 -21.70
C GLN A 78 0.25 9.11 -23.12
N GLY A 79 -1.06 8.98 -23.32
CA GLY A 79 -1.75 9.48 -24.50
C GLY A 79 -2.00 10.98 -24.36
#